data_AF-A0A952X0A7-F1
#
_entry.id   AF-A0A952X0A7-F1
#
_cell.length_a   1.000
_cell.length_b   1.000
_cell.length_c   1.000
_cell.angle_alpha   90.00
_cell.angle_beta   90.00
_cell.angle_gamma   90.00
#
_symmetry.space_group_name_H-M   'P 1'
#
loop_
_entity.id
_entity.type
_entity.pdbx_description
1 polymer ?
#
loop_
_entity_poly.entity_id
_entity_poly.type
_entity_poly.pdbx_seq_one_letter_code
_entity_poly.pdbx_strand_id
1 'polypeptide(L)'
;MSVSVAVAAGSPGRPSSPACRADVRTRQFAPQEPGMSRDFEELTPQNFSFNSPLGWCPSCQGLGVEQGTNISALIPNPDRSLRDGAVLAWPDPKANPLFAAMLDAISEATGLPLDVPYRQLEPRLQRVVLYGCGDRWLDARLPGSASSSPPALPKQTVTPTTEVDAAPDGDALEAANPSPRPTRASAARRKRKVDDAPETATASPPSFRFQYKGLYPAIEEATRVSFEYRQSLSDLVGETTCSACQGTRIREDAAAVKLRGLTLPQICQMPLREALEFLQGLQLEGEERKIAGDLLQEVTHRLKFLVDVGLDYLTLDRPMPTLSGGESQRIRLAGQIGRALTGVLYVLDEPTIGLHPRDNQRLIDALRRLRDLGNTVVLVEHDREVLDAADRLYDFGPGSGRHGGQVVASGAPREFVSGQVEGSLTADYLSARKVIPIPKTRRMIRRQPVANPPPDADPPPPPQRKARRPARRAKSSPT
;
A
#
# COMPACT_ATOMS: atom_id res chain seq x y z
N MET A 1 28.67 -10.83 42.55
CA MET A 1 28.74 -11.08 44.01
C MET A 1 27.46 -11.76 44.42
N SER A 2 27.56 -13.02 44.83
CA SER A 2 26.46 -13.91 45.16
C SER A 2 25.82 -13.49 46.49
N VAL A 3 24.52 -13.22 46.52
CA VAL A 3 23.77 -13.08 47.77
C VAL A 3 22.84 -14.27 47.89
N SER A 4 23.16 -15.17 48.82
CA SER A 4 22.30 -16.28 49.24
C SER A 4 21.16 -15.74 50.09
N VAL A 5 19.92 -16.01 49.70
CA VAL A 5 18.73 -15.73 50.53
C VAL A 5 18.33 -17.03 51.23
N ALA A 6 18.40 -17.04 52.56
CA ALA A 6 17.93 -18.14 53.39
C ALA A 6 16.39 -18.07 53.49
N VAL A 7 15.71 -19.16 53.12
CA VAL A 7 14.28 -19.34 53.37
C VAL A 7 14.14 -20.01 54.74
N ALA A 8 13.59 -19.30 55.72
CA ALA A 8 13.19 -19.89 56.99
C ALA A 8 11.88 -20.68 56.78
N ALA A 9 11.94 -21.99 56.97
CA ALA A 9 10.75 -22.84 57.04
C ALA A 9 9.96 -22.52 58.32
N GLY A 10 8.71 -22.08 58.17
CA GLY A 10 7.83 -21.76 59.30
C GLY A 10 7.33 -23.01 60.02
N SER A 11 7.32 -22.97 61.36
CA SER A 11 6.50 -23.84 62.21
C SER A 11 5.20 -23.13 62.61
N PRO A 12 4.08 -23.85 62.81
CA PRO A 12 2.75 -23.25 62.85
C PRO A 12 2.39 -22.74 64.25
N GLY A 13 1.94 -21.49 64.33
CA GLY A 13 1.24 -20.97 65.51
C GLY A 13 1.80 -19.65 66.04
N ARG A 14 1.44 -18.53 65.40
CA ARG A 14 1.29 -17.20 66.02
C ARG A 14 0.51 -16.25 65.08
N PRO A 15 -0.25 -15.30 65.63
CA PRO A 15 -1.24 -14.53 64.89
C PRO A 15 -0.59 -13.53 63.92
N SER A 16 -1.32 -13.24 62.84
CA SER A 16 -0.94 -12.41 61.70
C SER A 16 -0.34 -11.05 62.06
N SER A 17 0.94 -10.86 61.77
CA SER A 17 1.56 -9.54 61.63
C SER A 17 1.05 -8.82 60.37
N PRO A 18 1.03 -7.47 60.34
CA PRO A 18 0.53 -6.72 59.19
C PRO A 18 1.37 -7.03 57.96
N ALA A 19 0.71 -7.21 56.82
CA ALA A 19 1.33 -7.57 55.55
C ALA A 19 2.51 -6.65 55.24
N CYS A 20 3.74 -7.15 55.40
CA CYS A 20 4.92 -6.52 54.82
C CYS A 20 4.75 -6.54 53.30
N ARG A 21 4.40 -5.40 52.70
CA ARG A 21 4.61 -5.19 51.27
C ARG A 21 6.11 -5.27 51.03
N ALA A 22 6.56 -6.37 50.43
CA ALA A 22 7.92 -6.48 49.95
C ALA A 22 8.06 -5.53 48.75
N ASP A 23 8.74 -4.39 48.96
CA ASP A 23 9.23 -3.57 47.87
C ASP A 23 10.31 -4.37 47.14
N VAL A 24 9.95 -5.01 46.03
CA VAL A 24 10.91 -5.67 45.15
C VAL A 24 11.68 -4.57 44.41
N ARG A 25 12.92 -4.33 44.83
CA ARG A 25 13.82 -3.38 44.17
C ARG A 25 14.78 -4.12 43.24
N THR A 26 14.50 -4.09 41.96
CA THR A 26 15.43 -4.54 40.91
C THR A 26 16.31 -3.38 40.46
N ARG A 27 17.59 -3.64 40.15
CA ARG A 27 18.51 -2.63 39.56
C ARG A 27 18.28 -2.41 38.06
N GLN A 28 17.45 -3.26 37.45
CA GLN A 28 17.07 -3.24 36.05
C GLN A 28 15.56 -3.05 35.96
N PHE A 29 15.10 -2.43 34.87
CA PHE A 29 13.69 -2.33 34.53
C PHE A 29 13.14 -3.76 34.37
N ALA A 30 12.36 -4.23 35.33
CA ALA A 30 11.76 -5.56 35.32
C ALA A 30 10.30 -5.46 35.81
N PRO A 31 9.36 -6.25 35.26
CA PRO A 31 7.99 -6.31 35.73
C PRO A 31 7.92 -6.67 37.22
N GLN A 32 7.03 -6.03 37.96
CA GLN A 32 6.84 -6.30 39.39
C GLN A 32 5.93 -7.51 39.67
N GLU A 33 5.32 -8.11 38.64
CA GLU A 33 4.43 -9.25 38.83
C GLU A 33 5.21 -10.58 38.98
N PRO A 34 4.88 -11.39 40.00
CA PRO A 34 5.55 -12.67 40.24
C PRO A 34 5.20 -13.66 39.12
N GLY A 35 6.18 -13.92 38.23
CA GLY A 35 6.07 -14.93 37.16
C GLY A 35 6.45 -14.43 35.75
N MET A 36 6.61 -13.12 35.54
CA MET A 36 6.99 -12.55 34.24
C MET A 36 8.37 -11.87 34.33
N SER A 37 9.45 -12.66 34.24
CA SER A 37 10.81 -12.13 34.11
C SER A 37 11.08 -11.71 32.65
N ARG A 38 10.58 -10.55 32.24
CA ARG A 38 11.08 -9.87 31.05
C ARG A 38 11.96 -8.70 31.51
N ASP A 39 13.27 -8.88 31.44
CA ASP A 39 14.19 -7.78 31.69
C ASP A 39 14.12 -6.81 30.51
N PHE A 40 13.92 -5.52 30.80
CA PHE A 40 13.99 -4.47 29.79
C PHE A 40 15.43 -3.99 29.67
N GLU A 41 15.90 -3.85 28.43
CA GLU A 41 17.19 -3.24 28.14
C GLU A 41 17.19 -1.75 28.52
N GLU A 42 18.39 -1.21 28.76
CA GLU A 42 18.53 0.23 28.99
C GLU A 42 18.03 1.01 27.77
N LEU A 43 17.12 1.97 28.02
CA LEU A 43 16.46 2.70 26.97
C LEU A 43 17.41 3.76 26.38
N THR A 44 17.70 3.64 25.09
CA THR A 44 18.44 4.63 24.32
C THR A 44 17.56 5.20 23.20
N PRO A 45 17.91 6.36 22.61
CA PRO A 45 17.18 6.89 21.45
C PRO A 45 17.09 5.91 20.27
N GLN A 46 18.06 4.99 20.13
CA GLN A 46 18.06 4.00 19.06
C GLN A 46 16.94 2.95 19.22
N ASN A 47 16.50 2.68 20.45
CA ASN A 47 15.36 1.79 20.70
C ASN A 47 14.04 2.37 20.17
N PHE A 48 13.95 3.69 20.03
CA PHE A 48 12.77 4.39 19.49
C PHE A 48 12.86 4.68 17.98
N SER A 49 13.93 4.23 17.32
CA SER A 49 14.13 4.43 15.89
C SER A 49 13.73 3.19 15.10
N PHE A 50 12.72 3.32 14.24
CA PHE A 50 12.34 2.28 13.28
C PHE A 50 13.37 2.09 12.14
N ASN A 51 14.39 2.95 12.06
CA ASN A 51 15.50 2.82 11.12
C ASN A 51 16.73 2.13 11.74
N SER A 52 16.64 1.72 13.01
CA SER A 52 17.72 1.02 13.71
C SER A 52 17.32 -0.43 14.00
N PRO A 53 18.22 -1.40 13.82
CA PRO A 53 17.97 -2.78 14.22
C PRO A 53 17.60 -2.97 15.68
N LEU A 54 18.03 -2.05 16.56
CA LEU A 54 17.73 -2.09 17.99
C LEU A 54 16.30 -1.68 18.33
N GLY A 55 15.65 -0.91 17.46
CA GLY A 55 14.34 -0.30 17.72
C GLY A 55 13.22 -0.76 16.79
N TRP A 56 13.54 -1.28 15.60
CA TRP A 56 12.54 -1.68 14.63
C TRP A 56 11.73 -2.92 15.06
N CYS A 57 10.51 -3.04 14.54
CA CYS A 57 9.73 -4.27 14.70
C CYS A 57 10.43 -5.42 13.96
N PRO A 58 10.70 -6.58 14.61
CA PRO A 58 11.41 -7.69 13.97
C PRO A 58 10.61 -8.35 12.83
N SER A 59 9.27 -8.28 12.87
CA SER A 59 8.42 -8.90 11.84
C SER A 59 8.42 -8.12 10.52
N CYS A 60 8.41 -6.79 10.57
CA CYS A 60 8.37 -5.93 9.37
C CYS A 60 9.64 -5.10 9.15
N GLN A 61 10.67 -5.29 9.97
CA GLN A 61 11.96 -4.57 9.90
C GLN A 61 11.78 -3.04 9.79
N GLY A 62 10.85 -2.49 10.56
CA GLY A 62 10.61 -1.04 10.61
C GLY A 62 9.75 -0.46 9.48
N LEU A 63 9.26 -1.29 8.55
CA LEU A 63 8.38 -0.83 7.47
C LEU A 63 6.98 -0.45 8.01
N GLY A 64 6.49 -1.18 9.01
CA GLY A 64 5.12 -1.04 9.55
C GLY A 64 4.04 -1.68 8.68
N VAL A 65 4.43 -2.16 7.50
CA VAL A 65 3.57 -2.90 6.58
C VAL A 65 4.17 -4.27 6.31
N GLU A 66 3.31 -5.21 5.98
CA GLU A 66 3.67 -6.54 5.46
C GLU A 66 2.92 -6.78 4.15
N GLN A 67 3.54 -7.56 3.27
CA GLN A 67 2.86 -7.99 2.05
C GLN A 67 1.74 -8.95 2.42
N GLY A 68 0.51 -8.47 2.28
CA GLY A 68 -0.70 -9.21 2.58
C GLY A 68 -1.66 -9.15 1.42
N THR A 69 -2.41 -10.23 1.21
CA THR A 69 -3.35 -10.27 0.09
C THR A 69 -4.63 -9.51 0.45
N ASN A 70 -5.02 -8.53 -0.36
CA ASN A 70 -6.22 -7.75 -0.10
C ASN A 70 -7.46 -8.57 -0.53
N ILE A 71 -8.36 -8.89 0.41
CA ILE A 71 -9.59 -9.66 0.13
C ILE A 71 -10.42 -9.01 -0.98
N SER A 72 -10.51 -7.67 -0.97
CA SER A 72 -11.30 -6.93 -1.97
C SER A 72 -10.67 -6.97 -3.36
N ALA A 73 -9.35 -7.14 -3.43
CA ALA A 73 -8.65 -7.36 -4.70
C ALA A 73 -8.82 -8.81 -5.17
N LEU A 74 -8.78 -9.77 -4.24
CA LEU A 74 -8.97 -11.20 -4.52
C LEU A 74 -10.38 -11.56 -4.97
N ILE A 75 -11.38 -10.95 -4.34
CA ILE A 75 -12.80 -11.21 -4.55
C ILE A 75 -13.48 -9.88 -4.89
N PRO A 76 -13.26 -9.36 -6.11
CA PRO A 76 -13.78 -8.05 -6.50
C PRO A 76 -15.30 -8.01 -6.61
N ASN A 77 -15.94 -9.16 -6.83
CA ASN A 77 -17.39 -9.30 -6.98
C ASN A 77 -17.93 -10.34 -5.97
N PRO A 78 -18.10 -9.98 -4.69
CA PRO A 78 -18.57 -10.91 -3.67
C PRO A 78 -20.05 -11.32 -3.84
N ASP A 79 -20.79 -10.63 -4.71
CA ASP A 79 -22.17 -10.95 -5.06
C ASP A 79 -22.28 -12.05 -6.14
N ARG A 80 -21.15 -12.51 -6.70
CA ARG A 80 -21.11 -13.67 -7.60
C ARG A 80 -20.83 -14.96 -6.83
N SER A 81 -21.25 -16.08 -7.41
CA SER A 81 -20.92 -17.41 -6.91
C SER A 81 -19.46 -17.78 -7.21
N LEU A 82 -18.94 -18.79 -6.52
CA LEU A 82 -17.59 -19.31 -6.80
C LEU A 82 -17.50 -19.87 -8.22
N ARG A 83 -18.59 -20.46 -8.74
CA ARG A 83 -18.68 -20.98 -10.12
C ARG A 83 -18.81 -19.89 -11.18
N ASP A 84 -19.33 -18.72 -10.82
CA ASP A 84 -19.48 -17.56 -11.72
C ASP A 84 -18.32 -16.56 -11.63
N GLY A 85 -17.19 -16.99 -11.07
CA GLY A 85 -15.96 -16.22 -11.05
C GLY A 85 -15.94 -15.09 -10.00
N ALA A 86 -16.37 -15.40 -8.77
CA ALA A 86 -16.20 -14.48 -7.64
C ALA A 86 -14.73 -14.17 -7.33
N VAL A 87 -13.84 -15.15 -7.51
CA VAL A 87 -12.41 -15.09 -7.18
C VAL A 87 -11.59 -14.77 -8.43
N LEU A 88 -10.83 -13.66 -8.41
CA LEU A 88 -10.05 -13.20 -9.56
C LEU A 88 -8.85 -14.10 -9.89
N ALA A 89 -8.20 -14.64 -8.86
CA ALA A 89 -6.98 -15.46 -9.01
C ALA A 89 -7.24 -16.90 -9.48
N TRP A 90 -8.51 -17.31 -9.58
CA TRP A 90 -8.87 -18.66 -10.00
C TRP A 90 -9.03 -18.76 -11.52
N PRO A 91 -8.64 -19.90 -12.13
CA PRO A 91 -9.03 -20.21 -13.50
C PRO A 91 -10.55 -20.19 -13.65
N ASP A 92 -11.05 -19.80 -14.82
CA ASP A 92 -12.49 -19.88 -15.09
C ASP A 92 -12.94 -21.35 -15.02
N PRO A 93 -13.80 -21.73 -14.05
CA PRO A 93 -14.24 -23.11 -13.89
C PRO A 93 -15.08 -23.60 -15.07
N LYS A 94 -15.68 -22.70 -15.88
CA LYS A 94 -16.41 -23.09 -17.09
C LYS A 94 -15.47 -23.41 -18.25
N ALA A 95 -14.29 -22.78 -18.28
CA ALA A 95 -13.29 -22.99 -19.32
C ALA A 95 -12.28 -24.11 -19.00
N ASN A 96 -12.11 -24.46 -17.71
CA ASN A 96 -11.12 -25.43 -17.26
C ASN A 96 -11.77 -26.63 -16.53
N PRO A 97 -11.99 -27.78 -17.21
CA PRO A 97 -12.62 -28.97 -16.64
C PRO A 97 -11.87 -29.58 -15.45
N LEU A 98 -10.54 -29.46 -15.44
CA LEU A 98 -9.70 -29.93 -14.32
C LEU A 98 -9.99 -29.11 -13.07
N PHE A 99 -10.05 -27.79 -13.21
CA PHE A 99 -10.32 -26.90 -12.09
C PHE A 99 -11.76 -27.03 -11.57
N ALA A 100 -12.73 -27.24 -12.46
CA ALA A 100 -14.11 -27.57 -12.07
C ALA A 100 -14.18 -28.83 -11.20
N ALA A 101 -13.50 -29.90 -11.60
CA ALA A 101 -13.43 -31.15 -10.83
C ALA A 101 -12.76 -30.96 -9.45
N MET A 102 -11.78 -30.07 -9.34
CA MET A 102 -11.18 -29.71 -8.05
C MET A 102 -12.16 -28.94 -7.16
N LEU A 103 -12.91 -27.99 -7.70
CA LEU A 103 -13.91 -27.24 -6.94
C LEU A 103 -15.04 -28.15 -6.43
N ASP A 104 -15.52 -29.06 -7.28
CA ASP A 104 -16.56 -30.02 -6.89
C ASP A 104 -16.03 -30.96 -5.79
N ALA A 105 -14.78 -31.41 -5.85
CA ALA A 105 -14.15 -32.19 -4.77
C ALA A 105 -13.99 -31.40 -3.46
N ILE A 106 -13.68 -30.09 -3.53
CA ILE A 106 -13.64 -29.22 -2.35
C ILE A 106 -15.05 -29.08 -1.75
N SER A 107 -16.08 -28.90 -2.59
CA SER A 107 -17.48 -28.83 -2.18
C SER A 107 -17.92 -30.10 -1.45
N GLU A 108 -17.68 -31.29 -2.03
CA GLU A 108 -18.02 -32.57 -1.41
C GLU A 108 -17.34 -32.77 -0.05
N ALA A 109 -16.08 -32.35 0.10
CA ALA A 109 -15.31 -32.57 1.31
C ALA A 109 -15.60 -31.59 2.46
N THR A 110 -16.12 -30.40 2.13
CA THR A 110 -16.28 -29.28 3.08
C THR A 110 -17.72 -28.78 3.22
N GLY A 111 -18.62 -29.19 2.33
CA GLY A 111 -19.99 -28.68 2.24
C GLY A 111 -20.09 -27.26 1.66
N LEU A 112 -19.06 -26.79 0.94
CA LEU A 112 -19.00 -25.44 0.38
C LEU A 112 -19.96 -25.28 -0.81
N PRO A 113 -21.05 -24.48 -0.72
CA PRO A 113 -21.96 -24.30 -1.84
C PRO A 113 -21.30 -23.42 -2.91
N LEU A 114 -21.17 -23.95 -4.12
CA LEU A 114 -20.43 -23.31 -5.22
C LEU A 114 -21.26 -22.29 -6.01
N ASP A 115 -22.59 -22.40 -5.95
CA ASP A 115 -23.54 -21.61 -6.73
C ASP A 115 -24.20 -20.48 -5.91
N VAL A 116 -23.80 -20.33 -4.64
CA VAL A 116 -24.25 -19.25 -3.75
C VAL A 116 -23.28 -18.07 -3.82
N PRO A 117 -23.76 -16.81 -3.83
CA PRO A 117 -22.90 -15.64 -3.74
C PRO A 117 -21.91 -15.71 -2.58
N TYR A 118 -20.64 -15.35 -2.80
CA TYR A 118 -19.59 -15.44 -1.79
C TYR A 118 -19.95 -14.72 -0.47
N ARG A 119 -20.58 -13.54 -0.57
CA ARG A 119 -21.03 -12.75 0.60
C ARG A 119 -22.03 -13.50 1.49
N GLN A 120 -22.82 -14.41 0.92
CA GLN A 120 -23.84 -15.18 1.62
C GLN A 120 -23.32 -16.49 2.20
N LEU A 121 -22.05 -16.83 1.96
CA LEU A 121 -21.41 -17.99 2.58
C LEU A 121 -21.24 -17.78 4.08
N GLU A 122 -21.40 -18.85 4.85
CA GLU A 122 -21.09 -18.83 6.28
C GLU A 122 -19.60 -18.49 6.51
N PRO A 123 -19.24 -17.70 7.54
CA PRO A 123 -17.85 -17.29 7.78
C PRO A 123 -16.85 -18.45 7.86
N ARG A 124 -17.29 -19.62 8.35
CA ARG A 124 -16.47 -20.84 8.36
C ARG A 124 -16.11 -21.31 6.95
N LEU A 125 -17.06 -21.26 6.02
CA LEU A 125 -16.88 -21.67 4.63
C LEU A 125 -16.07 -20.63 3.83
N GLN A 126 -16.22 -19.35 4.13
CA GLN A 126 -15.34 -18.29 3.59
C GLN A 126 -13.88 -18.53 3.98
N ARG A 127 -13.61 -18.95 5.23
CA ARG A 127 -12.25 -19.31 5.66
C ARG A 127 -11.70 -20.51 4.91
N VAL A 128 -12.51 -21.49 4.53
CA VAL A 128 -12.07 -22.62 3.70
C VAL A 128 -11.57 -22.13 2.35
N VAL A 129 -12.27 -21.19 1.70
CA VAL A 129 -11.83 -20.59 0.42
C VAL A 129 -10.53 -19.79 0.57
N LEU A 130 -10.36 -19.09 1.69
CA LEU A 130 -9.19 -18.22 1.90
C LEU A 130 -7.94 -18.99 2.40
N TYR A 131 -8.12 -19.94 3.32
CA TYR A 131 -7.04 -20.63 4.05
C TYR A 131 -6.96 -22.13 3.77
N GLY A 132 -7.86 -22.67 2.95
CA GLY A 132 -7.83 -24.05 2.52
C GLY A 132 -8.32 -25.08 3.54
N CYS A 133 -7.99 -26.34 3.27
CA CYS A 133 -8.38 -27.51 4.07
C CYS A 133 -7.22 -28.07 4.91
N GLY A 134 -6.15 -27.30 5.11
CA GLY A 134 -4.91 -27.77 5.74
C GLY A 134 -4.24 -28.91 4.94
N ASP A 135 -3.66 -29.88 5.63
CA ASP A 135 -2.92 -31.00 5.01
C ASP A 135 -3.82 -32.14 4.50
N ARG A 136 -5.14 -31.93 4.46
CA ARG A 136 -6.10 -32.94 4.02
C ARG A 136 -6.00 -33.16 2.50
N TRP A 137 -5.80 -34.41 2.10
CA TRP A 137 -5.86 -34.84 0.71
C TRP A 137 -7.31 -35.01 0.25
N LEU A 138 -7.60 -34.49 -0.94
CA LEU A 138 -8.91 -34.56 -1.60
C LEU A 138 -8.79 -35.38 -2.88
N ASP A 139 -9.80 -36.20 -3.16
CA ASP A 139 -9.91 -37.00 -4.39
C ASP A 139 -10.81 -36.27 -5.40
N ALA A 140 -10.26 -35.83 -6.53
CA ALA A 140 -11.02 -35.26 -7.63
C ALA A 140 -11.21 -36.27 -8.76
N ARG A 141 -12.41 -36.32 -9.34
CA ARG A 141 -12.75 -37.16 -10.50
C ARG A 141 -12.89 -36.28 -11.73
N LEU A 142 -12.14 -36.59 -12.79
CA LEU A 142 -12.27 -35.85 -14.04
C LEU A 142 -13.54 -36.28 -14.77
N PRO A 143 -14.27 -35.33 -15.42
CA PRO A 143 -15.37 -35.69 -16.30
C PRO A 143 -14.82 -36.53 -17.44
N GLY A 144 -15.30 -37.76 -17.57
CA GLY A 144 -14.90 -38.67 -18.65
C GLY A 144 -15.23 -38.05 -20.00
N SER A 145 -14.29 -38.11 -20.96
CA SER A 145 -14.56 -37.71 -22.34
C SER A 145 -15.63 -38.64 -22.93
N ALA A 146 -16.89 -38.24 -22.88
CA ALA A 146 -17.92 -38.88 -23.67
C ALA A 146 -17.59 -38.62 -25.14
N SER A 147 -17.33 -39.69 -25.90
CA SER A 147 -17.17 -39.66 -27.35
C SER A 147 -18.45 -39.13 -27.99
N SER A 148 -18.47 -37.85 -28.36
CA SER A 148 -19.54 -37.27 -29.17
C SER A 148 -19.32 -37.68 -30.63
N SER A 149 -20.00 -38.72 -31.08
CA SER A 149 -20.21 -38.92 -32.52
C SER A 149 -21.10 -37.77 -33.03
N PRO A 150 -20.68 -37.00 -34.05
CA PRO A 150 -21.52 -35.92 -34.58
C PRO A 150 -22.69 -36.51 -35.41
N PRO A 151 -23.87 -35.86 -35.45
CA PRO A 151 -24.96 -36.28 -36.32
C PRO A 151 -24.58 -36.05 -37.79
N ALA A 152 -24.91 -37.03 -38.62
CA ALA A 152 -24.57 -37.06 -40.04
C ALA A 152 -25.23 -35.92 -40.84
N LEU A 153 -24.43 -35.16 -41.58
CA LEU A 153 -24.87 -34.33 -42.71
C LEU A 153 -24.69 -35.12 -44.02
N PRO A 154 -25.59 -34.97 -45.01
CA PRO A 154 -25.55 -35.75 -46.24
C PRO A 154 -24.41 -35.30 -47.17
N LYS A 155 -23.79 -36.30 -47.78
CA LYS A 155 -22.61 -36.23 -48.65
C LYS A 155 -22.84 -35.36 -49.89
N GLN A 156 -21.85 -34.54 -50.25
CA GLN A 156 -21.54 -34.28 -51.65
C GLN A 156 -20.05 -34.56 -51.91
N THR A 157 -19.87 -35.49 -52.84
CA THR A 157 -18.65 -36.00 -53.45
C THR A 157 -18.01 -34.92 -54.32
N VAL A 158 -16.68 -34.79 -54.30
CA VAL A 158 -15.76 -34.86 -55.47
C VAL A 158 -14.31 -34.91 -54.95
N THR A 159 -13.55 -35.91 -55.38
CA THR A 159 -12.07 -36.01 -55.39
C THR A 159 -11.61 -35.98 -56.86
N PRO A 160 -10.31 -36.02 -57.20
CA PRO A 160 -9.13 -35.31 -56.68
C PRO A 160 -8.25 -34.75 -57.83
N THR A 161 -7.18 -34.00 -57.52
CA THR A 161 -5.98 -33.94 -58.39
C THR A 161 -4.73 -33.61 -57.57
N THR A 162 -3.82 -34.59 -57.53
CA THR A 162 -2.37 -34.55 -57.80
C THR A 162 -1.81 -33.20 -58.33
N GLU A 163 -0.57 -32.75 -58.07
CA GLU A 163 0.74 -33.42 -58.01
C GLU A 163 1.86 -32.39 -57.64
N VAL A 164 2.90 -32.88 -56.95
CA VAL A 164 4.37 -32.61 -56.90
C VAL A 164 5.08 -31.25 -57.12
N ASP A 165 6.30 -31.26 -56.53
CA ASP A 165 7.59 -30.64 -56.93
C ASP A 165 8.05 -29.41 -56.12
N ALA A 166 9.31 -29.24 -55.74
CA ALA A 166 10.52 -30.07 -55.71
C ALA A 166 11.60 -29.30 -54.90
N ALA A 167 12.58 -30.02 -54.35
CA ALA A 167 13.83 -29.47 -53.80
C ALA A 167 14.76 -28.95 -54.92
N PRO A 168 15.85 -28.23 -54.59
CA PRO A 168 17.20 -28.84 -54.53
C PRO A 168 18.06 -28.25 -53.38
N ASP A 169 19.29 -28.62 -53.03
CA ASP A 169 20.30 -29.62 -53.44
C ASP A 169 21.28 -29.73 -52.25
N GLY A 170 21.97 -30.86 -52.14
CA GLY A 170 23.06 -31.09 -51.19
C GLY A 170 24.43 -31.26 -51.86
N ASP A 171 25.48 -31.22 -51.04
CA ASP A 171 26.73 -32.01 -51.12
C ASP A 171 27.63 -31.56 -49.93
N ALA A 172 27.83 -32.33 -48.85
CA ALA A 172 28.62 -33.55 -48.65
C ALA A 172 30.12 -33.29 -48.42
N LEU A 173 30.62 -33.61 -47.21
CA LEU A 173 31.98 -34.15 -46.97
C LEU A 173 32.18 -34.70 -45.53
N GLU A 174 32.37 -36.03 -45.49
CA GLU A 174 33.22 -36.90 -44.65
C GLU A 174 33.35 -36.82 -43.11
N ALA A 175 32.91 -37.94 -42.50
CA ALA A 175 33.66 -38.90 -41.66
C ALA A 175 34.35 -38.45 -40.35
N ALA A 176 33.87 -39.00 -39.21
CA ALA A 176 34.60 -40.00 -38.41
C ALA A 176 33.87 -40.28 -37.08
N ASN A 177 33.65 -41.56 -36.78
CA ASN A 177 33.20 -42.10 -35.51
C ASN A 177 34.34 -43.01 -34.99
N PRO A 178 34.49 -43.25 -33.68
CA PRO A 178 34.04 -44.57 -33.21
C PRO A 178 33.45 -44.59 -31.78
N SER A 179 32.57 -45.58 -31.60
CA SER A 179 31.97 -46.08 -30.35
C SER A 179 33.01 -46.74 -29.40
N PRO A 180 32.63 -47.24 -28.19
CA PRO A 180 31.99 -48.56 -28.08
C PRO A 180 30.91 -48.74 -26.97
N ARG A 181 30.13 -49.81 -27.16
CA ARG A 181 29.08 -50.41 -26.30
C ARG A 181 29.63 -51.20 -25.10
N PRO A 182 28.75 -51.77 -24.26
CA PRO A 182 28.56 -53.24 -24.25
C PRO A 182 27.05 -53.63 -24.25
N THR A 183 26.55 -54.47 -25.17
CA THR A 183 26.43 -55.96 -25.26
C THR A 183 25.34 -56.64 -24.40
N ARG A 184 24.61 -57.54 -25.09
CA ARG A 184 23.36 -58.27 -24.78
C ARG A 184 23.55 -59.48 -23.85
N ALA A 185 22.44 -59.93 -23.27
CA ALA A 185 22.09 -61.35 -23.14
C ALA A 185 20.59 -61.57 -23.37
N SER A 186 20.22 -62.79 -23.78
CA SER A 186 19.08 -63.16 -24.62
C SER A 186 18.29 -64.37 -24.09
N ALA A 187 17.12 -64.63 -24.74
CA ALA A 187 16.34 -65.90 -24.82
C ALA A 187 15.28 -66.13 -23.73
N ALA A 188 14.10 -66.75 -23.94
CA ALA A 188 13.32 -67.20 -25.10
C ALA A 188 11.92 -67.72 -24.64
N ARG A 189 10.95 -67.85 -25.58
CA ARG A 189 9.74 -68.74 -25.59
C ARG A 189 8.59 -68.39 -24.61
N ARG A 190 7.28 -68.56 -24.88
CA ARG A 190 6.45 -69.36 -25.82
C ARG A 190 5.10 -68.63 -26.01
N LYS A 191 4.47 -68.78 -27.19
CA LYS A 191 3.05 -68.48 -27.41
C LYS A 191 2.17 -69.55 -26.72
N ARG A 192 1.13 -69.12 -25.99
CA ARG A 192 -0.08 -69.91 -25.76
C ARG A 192 -1.28 -69.02 -26.10
N LYS A 193 -2.15 -69.56 -26.95
CA LYS A 193 -3.46 -69.04 -27.30
C LYS A 193 -4.43 -69.51 -26.22
N VAL A 194 -5.18 -68.60 -25.62
CA VAL A 194 -6.44 -68.90 -24.91
C VAL A 194 -7.39 -67.79 -25.32
N ASP A 195 -8.36 -68.17 -26.14
CA ASP A 195 -9.59 -67.41 -26.35
C ASP A 195 -10.43 -67.65 -25.08
N ASP A 196 -10.67 -66.60 -24.29
CA ASP A 196 -11.83 -66.50 -23.39
C ASP A 196 -11.98 -65.04 -22.93
N ALA A 197 -13.18 -64.49 -23.15
CA ALA A 197 -13.56 -63.16 -22.69
C ALA A 197 -13.59 -63.12 -21.14
N PRO A 198 -13.35 -61.95 -20.55
CA PRO A 198 -14.29 -61.53 -19.52
C PRO A 198 -14.67 -60.05 -19.64
N GLU A 199 -15.99 -59.86 -19.52
CA GLU A 199 -16.67 -58.83 -18.72
C GLU A 199 -16.21 -57.38 -18.84
N THR A 200 -17.17 -56.57 -19.30
CA THR A 200 -17.19 -55.11 -19.29
C THR A 200 -16.85 -54.54 -17.91
N ALA A 201 -15.58 -54.25 -17.67
CA ALA A 201 -15.17 -53.34 -16.61
C ALA A 201 -15.49 -51.91 -17.06
N THR A 202 -16.52 -51.31 -16.46
CA THR A 202 -16.73 -49.86 -16.53
C THR A 202 -15.47 -49.17 -16.00
N ALA A 203 -14.67 -48.60 -16.90
CA ALA A 203 -13.49 -47.83 -16.53
C ALA A 203 -13.96 -46.67 -15.63
N SER A 204 -13.56 -46.70 -14.36
CA SER A 204 -13.80 -45.58 -13.45
C SER A 204 -13.12 -44.33 -14.02
N PRO A 205 -13.76 -43.16 -13.96
CA PRO A 205 -13.17 -41.94 -14.48
C PRO A 205 -11.80 -41.70 -13.83
N PRO A 206 -10.81 -41.15 -14.56
CA PRO A 206 -9.49 -40.90 -14.00
C PRO A 206 -9.61 -39.96 -12.80
N SER A 207 -9.14 -40.42 -11.64
CA SER A 207 -9.13 -39.67 -10.39
C SER A 207 -7.71 -39.25 -10.02
N PHE A 208 -7.56 -38.06 -9.44
CA PHE A 208 -6.28 -37.58 -8.91
C PHE A 208 -6.46 -37.03 -7.51
N ARG A 209 -5.36 -37.03 -6.74
CA ARG A 209 -5.30 -36.50 -5.38
C ARG A 209 -4.61 -35.17 -5.36
N PHE A 210 -5.16 -34.22 -4.62
CA PHE A 210 -4.56 -32.91 -4.43
C PHE A 210 -4.82 -32.39 -3.00
N GLN A 211 -4.03 -31.40 -2.59
CA GLN A 211 -4.26 -30.64 -1.37
C GLN A 211 -4.68 -29.22 -1.73
N TYR A 212 -5.75 -28.75 -1.10
CA TYR A 212 -6.20 -27.38 -1.27
C TYR A 212 -5.68 -26.52 -0.12
N LYS A 213 -4.58 -25.80 -0.37
CA LYS A 213 -3.93 -24.91 0.62
C LYS A 213 -4.65 -23.57 0.84
N GLY A 214 -5.65 -23.22 0.04
CA GLY A 214 -6.34 -21.92 0.12
C GLY A 214 -5.72 -20.83 -0.76
N LEU A 215 -6.46 -19.74 -0.94
CA LEU A 215 -6.02 -18.60 -1.74
C LEU A 215 -4.80 -17.87 -1.16
N TYR A 216 -4.80 -17.61 0.15
CA TYR A 216 -3.70 -16.87 0.79
C TYR A 216 -2.37 -17.61 0.67
N PRO A 217 -2.25 -18.88 1.11
CA PRO A 217 -0.97 -19.58 1.06
C PRO A 217 -0.51 -19.84 -0.38
N ALA A 218 -1.44 -20.10 -1.30
CA ALA A 218 -1.10 -20.30 -2.71
C ALA A 218 -0.51 -19.05 -3.37
N ILE A 219 -1.07 -17.86 -3.06
CA ILE A 219 -0.56 -16.59 -3.59
C ILE A 219 0.78 -16.23 -2.96
N GLU A 220 0.92 -16.40 -1.66
CA GLU A 220 2.19 -16.15 -0.96
C GLU A 220 3.32 -17.07 -1.47
N GLU A 221 3.02 -18.36 -1.71
CA GLU A 221 3.97 -19.31 -2.29
C GLU A 221 4.31 -18.92 -3.74
N ALA A 222 3.31 -18.56 -4.56
CA ALA A 222 3.51 -18.16 -5.95
C ALA A 222 4.37 -16.89 -6.09
N THR A 223 4.14 -15.87 -5.26
CA THR A 223 4.94 -14.63 -5.28
C THR A 223 6.35 -14.84 -4.73
N ARG A 224 6.58 -15.85 -3.90
CA ARG A 224 7.92 -16.22 -3.41
C ARG A 224 8.73 -16.93 -4.48
N VAL A 225 8.12 -17.87 -5.21
CA VAL A 225 8.82 -18.82 -6.09
C VAL A 225 9.11 -18.26 -7.50
N SER A 226 8.24 -17.41 -8.07
CA SER A 226 8.40 -16.92 -9.44
C SER A 226 8.31 -15.40 -9.56
N PHE A 227 9.24 -14.82 -10.33
CA PHE A 227 9.22 -13.39 -10.66
C PHE A 227 8.00 -13.00 -11.50
N GLU A 228 7.59 -13.84 -12.46
CA GLU A 228 6.43 -13.58 -13.33
C GLU A 228 5.11 -13.59 -12.52
N TYR A 229 4.97 -14.51 -11.56
CA TYR A 229 3.83 -14.53 -10.65
C TYR A 229 3.84 -13.34 -9.69
N ARG A 230 5.01 -12.92 -9.20
CA ARG A 230 5.13 -11.70 -8.38
C ARG A 230 4.67 -10.46 -9.13
N GLN A 231 4.99 -10.33 -10.40
CA GLN A 231 4.58 -9.19 -11.22
C GLN A 231 3.08 -9.23 -11.55
N SER A 232 2.54 -10.40 -11.92
CA SER A 232 1.11 -10.55 -12.27
C SER A 232 0.17 -10.47 -11.06
N LEU A 233 0.62 -10.91 -9.88
CA LEU A 233 -0.17 -10.87 -8.64
C LEU A 233 0.10 -9.60 -7.80
N SER A 234 0.91 -8.66 -8.31
CA SER A 234 1.22 -7.40 -7.61
C SER A 234 -0.03 -6.55 -7.30
N ASP A 235 -1.10 -6.68 -8.08
CA ASP A 235 -2.35 -5.97 -7.84
C ASP A 235 -3.22 -6.66 -6.77
N LEU A 236 -2.93 -7.93 -6.47
CA LEU A 236 -3.65 -8.76 -5.49
C LEU A 236 -2.96 -8.77 -4.13
N VAL A 237 -1.63 -8.67 -4.13
CA VAL A 237 -0.79 -8.54 -2.94
C VAL A 237 -0.54 -7.06 -2.68
N GLY A 238 -1.16 -6.54 -1.62
CA GLY A 238 -1.02 -5.16 -1.21
C GLY A 238 -0.11 -5.02 0.01
N GLU A 239 0.23 -3.78 0.32
CA GLU A 239 0.74 -3.45 1.64
C GLU A 239 -0.43 -3.48 2.62
N THR A 240 -0.34 -4.35 3.62
CA THR A 240 -1.25 -4.39 4.77
C THR A 240 -0.49 -3.97 6.01
N THR A 241 -1.20 -3.41 6.99
CA THR A 241 -0.59 -3.03 8.27
C THR A 241 0.02 -4.27 8.93
N CYS A 242 1.26 -4.16 9.40
CA CYS A 242 1.94 -5.28 10.04
C CYS A 242 1.15 -5.79 11.24
N SER A 243 0.88 -7.10 11.29
CA SER A 243 0.11 -7.74 12.36
C SER A 243 0.79 -7.69 13.72
N ALA A 244 2.12 -7.70 13.77
CA ALA A 244 2.89 -7.69 15.00
C ALA A 244 2.95 -6.31 15.68
N CYS A 245 3.26 -5.26 14.91
CA CYS A 245 3.41 -3.90 15.46
C CYS A 245 2.22 -2.98 15.17
N GLN A 246 1.22 -3.45 14.43
CA GLN A 246 0.03 -2.68 14.05
C GLN A 246 0.35 -1.34 13.37
N GLY A 247 1.45 -1.31 12.60
CA GLY A 247 1.88 -0.11 11.88
C GLY A 247 2.78 0.85 12.67
N THR A 248 3.05 0.59 13.95
CA THR A 248 3.89 1.46 14.79
C THR A 248 5.38 1.44 14.41
N ARG A 249 5.82 0.44 13.62
CA ARG A 249 7.19 0.24 13.10
C ARG A 249 8.26 -0.10 14.14
N ILE A 250 8.00 0.07 15.43
CA ILE A 250 8.96 -0.16 16.51
C ILE A 250 8.67 -1.45 17.28
N ARG A 251 9.66 -1.95 18.03
CA ARG A 251 9.55 -3.12 18.93
C ARG A 251 8.56 -2.86 20.08
N GLU A 252 7.94 -3.92 20.58
CA GLU A 252 6.83 -3.87 21.56
C GLU A 252 7.20 -3.15 22.86
N ASP A 253 8.37 -3.43 23.40
CA ASP A 253 8.90 -2.84 24.63
C ASP A 253 9.27 -1.36 24.48
N ALA A 254 9.85 -0.95 23.34
CA ALA A 254 10.06 0.47 23.05
C ALA A 254 8.71 1.19 22.87
N ALA A 255 7.74 0.55 22.23
CA ALA A 255 6.38 1.08 22.09
C ALA A 255 5.65 1.19 23.43
N ALA A 256 5.98 0.36 24.41
CA ALA A 256 5.34 0.34 25.72
C ALA A 256 5.75 1.52 26.63
N VAL A 257 6.84 2.24 26.30
CA VAL A 257 7.29 3.40 27.07
C VAL A 257 6.29 4.55 26.94
N LYS A 258 5.91 5.14 28.08
CA LYS A 258 4.90 6.17 28.17
C LYS A 258 5.45 7.50 28.68
N LEU A 259 5.08 8.58 28.02
CA LEU A 259 5.23 9.95 28.48
C LEU A 259 3.85 10.45 28.95
N ARG A 260 3.70 10.69 30.26
CA ARG A 260 2.43 11.12 30.90
C ARG A 260 1.20 10.31 30.44
N GLY A 261 1.36 8.99 30.34
CA GLY A 261 0.28 8.05 30.01
C GLY A 261 0.15 7.70 28.52
N LEU A 262 0.81 8.43 27.62
CA LEU A 262 0.79 8.19 26.18
C LEU A 262 2.09 7.57 25.68
N THR A 263 1.99 6.63 24.76
CA THR A 263 3.14 6.02 24.09
C THR A 263 3.62 6.88 22.93
N LEU A 264 4.88 6.69 22.50
CA LEU A 264 5.42 7.41 21.33
C LEU A 264 4.56 7.20 20.06
N PRO A 265 4.11 5.98 19.70
CA PRO A 265 3.24 5.79 18.54
C PRO A 265 1.92 6.54 18.65
N GLN A 266 1.30 6.59 19.84
CA GLN A 266 0.07 7.35 20.06
C GLN A 266 0.29 8.85 19.80
N ILE A 267 1.40 9.41 20.28
CA ILE A 267 1.73 10.82 20.03
C ILE A 267 1.97 11.07 18.53
N CYS A 268 2.63 10.14 17.84
CA CYS A 268 2.91 10.26 16.40
C CYS A 268 1.66 10.13 15.50
N GLN A 269 0.63 9.43 15.98
CA GLN A 269 -0.65 9.22 15.28
C GLN A 269 -1.67 10.34 15.52
N MET A 270 -1.43 11.22 16.49
CA MET A 270 -2.28 12.38 16.72
C MET A 270 -2.11 13.42 15.59
N PRO A 271 -3.17 14.16 15.25
CA PRO A 271 -3.03 15.37 14.44
C PRO A 271 -1.99 16.32 15.03
N LEU A 272 -1.21 17.00 14.19
CA LEU A 272 -0.13 17.88 14.63
C LEU A 272 -0.60 18.96 15.61
N ARG A 273 -1.86 19.42 15.48
CA ARG A 273 -2.48 20.32 16.45
C ARG A 273 -2.56 19.72 17.84
N GLU A 274 -3.12 18.51 17.94
CA GLU A 274 -3.31 17.81 19.21
C GLU A 274 -1.96 17.43 19.82
N ALA A 275 -1.00 16.98 19.00
CA ALA A 275 0.37 16.71 19.44
C ALA A 275 1.06 17.97 19.99
N LEU A 276 0.87 19.12 19.34
CA LEU A 276 1.39 20.41 19.81
C LEU A 276 0.77 20.81 21.15
N GLU A 277 -0.55 20.72 21.28
CA GLU A 277 -1.28 21.03 22.53
C GLU A 277 -0.85 20.11 23.67
N PHE A 278 -0.67 18.80 23.40
CA PHE A 278 -0.15 17.85 24.37
C PHE A 278 1.24 18.24 24.86
N LEU A 279 2.18 18.54 23.95
CA LEU A 279 3.54 18.92 24.31
C LEU A 279 3.61 20.27 25.05
N GLN A 280 2.79 21.24 24.69
CA GLN A 280 2.69 22.52 25.40
C GLN A 280 2.10 22.36 26.81
N GLY A 281 1.21 21.39 27.00
CA GLY A 281 0.64 21.04 28.30
C GLY A 281 1.57 20.26 29.23
N LEU A 282 2.73 19.79 28.74
CA LEU A 282 3.68 19.03 29.57
C LEU A 282 4.35 19.94 30.60
N GLN A 283 4.02 19.72 31.87
CA GLN A 283 4.73 20.31 32.99
C GLN A 283 5.90 19.40 33.40
N LEU A 284 7.11 19.90 33.16
CA LEU A 284 8.36 19.28 33.59
C LEU A 284 8.86 19.99 34.85
N GLU A 285 9.18 19.23 35.90
CA GLU A 285 9.64 19.74 37.19
C GLU A 285 11.00 19.12 37.58
N GLY A 286 11.77 19.84 38.40
CA GLY A 286 13.03 19.33 38.96
C GLY A 286 14.04 18.86 37.91
N GLU A 287 14.47 17.61 38.01
CA GLU A 287 15.46 16.99 37.12
C GLU A 287 14.93 16.79 35.69
N GLU A 288 13.63 16.50 35.51
CA GLU A 288 13.04 16.32 34.16
C GLU A 288 13.22 17.59 33.32
N ARG A 289 13.00 18.76 33.92
CA ARG A 289 13.15 20.05 33.24
C ARG A 289 14.60 20.35 32.85
N LYS A 290 15.56 19.97 33.70
CA LYS A 290 16.99 20.16 33.40
C LYS A 290 17.45 19.32 32.23
N ILE A 291 16.90 18.11 32.09
CA ILE A 291 17.29 17.15 31.05
C ILE A 291 16.55 17.40 29.73
N ALA A 292 15.23 17.60 29.81
CA ALA A 292 14.35 17.61 28.63
C ALA A 292 13.76 18.98 28.30
N GLY A 293 14.05 20.04 29.07
CA GLY A 293 13.48 21.38 28.87
C GLY A 293 13.78 21.95 27.47
N ASP A 294 15.05 21.96 27.08
CA ASP A 294 15.48 22.49 25.77
C ASP A 294 14.94 21.61 24.62
N LEU A 295 14.89 20.29 24.82
CA LEU A 295 14.32 19.35 23.85
C LEU A 295 12.82 19.59 23.64
N LEU A 296 12.07 19.80 24.73
CA LEU A 296 10.65 20.09 24.67
C LEU A 296 10.38 21.41 23.93
N GLN A 297 11.20 22.43 24.19
CA GLN A 297 11.12 23.72 23.48
C GLN A 297 11.37 23.53 21.98
N GLU A 298 12.44 22.82 21.60
CA GLU A 298 12.78 22.60 20.19
C GLU A 298 11.70 21.80 19.44
N VAL A 299 11.20 20.72 20.04
CA VAL A 299 10.13 19.91 19.44
C VAL A 299 8.84 20.73 19.30
N THR A 300 8.44 21.44 20.35
CA THR A 300 7.27 22.33 20.33
C THR A 300 7.39 23.39 19.25
N HIS A 301 8.57 23.98 19.09
CA HIS A 301 8.82 25.01 18.08
C HIS A 301 8.70 24.45 16.66
N ARG A 302 9.27 23.26 16.40
CA ARG A 302 9.13 22.57 15.10
C ARG A 302 7.70 22.20 14.75
N LEU A 303 6.95 21.64 15.71
CA LEU A 303 5.53 21.32 15.48
C LEU A 303 4.72 22.60 15.23
N LYS A 304 5.01 23.67 15.98
CA LYS A 304 4.37 24.98 15.77
C LYS A 304 4.56 25.47 14.34
N PHE A 305 5.76 25.37 13.76
CA PHE A 305 5.96 25.77 12.36
C PHE A 305 5.10 24.98 11.37
N LEU A 306 4.97 23.66 11.57
CA LEU A 306 4.11 22.82 10.72
C LEU A 306 2.63 23.23 10.83
N VAL A 307 2.16 23.53 12.05
CA VAL A 307 0.80 24.03 12.31
C VAL A 307 0.59 25.41 11.70
N ASP A 308 1.56 26.32 11.86
CA ASP A 308 1.51 27.69 11.37
C ASP A 308 1.40 27.71 9.83
N VAL A 309 2.05 26.78 9.10
CA VAL A 309 1.89 26.63 7.63
C VAL A 309 0.63 25.87 7.20
N GLY A 310 -0.28 25.52 8.13
CA GLY A 310 -1.56 24.88 7.82
C GLY A 310 -1.49 23.37 7.56
N LEU A 311 -0.54 22.67 8.18
CA LEU A 311 -0.46 21.20 8.15
C LEU A 311 -1.03 20.56 9.42
N ASP A 312 -1.88 21.28 10.15
CA ASP A 312 -2.33 20.91 11.50
C ASP A 312 -3.18 19.62 11.56
N TYR A 313 -3.73 19.20 10.42
CA TYR A 313 -4.50 17.95 10.25
C TYR A 313 -3.63 16.72 9.94
N LEU A 314 -2.33 16.90 9.65
CA LEU A 314 -1.42 15.78 9.40
C LEU A 314 -1.03 15.09 10.70
N THR A 315 -0.49 13.88 10.58
CA THR A 315 0.12 13.12 11.67
C THR A 315 1.62 12.97 11.39
N LEU A 316 2.43 12.73 12.43
CA LEU A 316 3.89 12.54 12.28
C LEU A 316 4.24 11.20 11.63
N ASP A 317 3.36 10.21 11.73
CA ASP A 317 3.55 8.88 11.16
C ASP A 317 3.12 8.74 9.68
N ARG A 318 2.50 9.79 9.11
CA ARG A 318 2.02 9.80 7.72
C ARG A 318 3.17 9.56 6.73
N PRO A 319 3.07 8.57 5.82
CA PRO A 319 4.13 8.29 4.85
C PRO A 319 4.30 9.42 3.83
N MET A 320 5.55 9.80 3.55
CA MET A 320 5.91 10.83 2.56
C MET A 320 5.29 10.60 1.15
N PRO A 321 5.24 9.38 0.59
CA PRO A 321 4.65 9.16 -0.74
C PRO A 321 3.15 9.47 -0.84
N THR A 322 2.45 9.55 0.29
CA THR A 322 1.00 9.84 0.33
C THR A 322 0.71 11.33 0.39
N LEU A 323 1.73 12.18 0.52
CA LEU A 323 1.57 13.62 0.60
C LEU A 323 1.33 14.20 -0.80
N SER A 324 0.45 15.20 -0.87
CA SER A 324 0.31 16.05 -2.04
C SER A 324 1.57 16.89 -2.26
N GLY A 325 1.72 17.42 -3.48
CA GLY A 325 2.81 18.34 -3.81
C GLY A 325 2.84 19.56 -2.88
N GLY A 326 1.69 20.19 -2.65
CA GLY A 326 1.55 21.33 -1.74
C GLY A 326 1.88 20.99 -0.29
N GLU A 327 1.45 19.83 0.22
CA GLU A 327 1.84 19.36 1.57
C GLU A 327 3.36 19.19 1.68
N SER A 328 3.98 18.52 0.71
CA SER A 328 5.43 18.27 0.70
C SER A 328 6.24 19.57 0.64
N GLN A 329 5.77 20.55 -0.15
CA GLN A 329 6.39 21.86 -0.26
C GLN A 329 6.27 22.65 1.06
N ARG A 330 5.11 22.62 1.72
CA ARG A 330 4.92 23.28 3.02
C ARG A 330 5.75 22.64 4.14
N ILE A 331 5.88 21.31 4.16
CA ILE A 331 6.81 20.63 5.09
C ILE A 331 8.24 21.11 4.87
N ARG A 332 8.66 21.21 3.60
CA ARG A 332 9.99 21.73 3.26
C ARG A 332 10.16 23.17 3.73
N LEU A 333 9.18 24.04 3.52
CA LEU A 333 9.20 25.43 3.96
C LEU A 333 9.31 25.53 5.49
N ALA A 334 8.45 24.81 6.23
CA ALA A 334 8.49 24.77 7.70
C ALA A 334 9.85 24.29 8.21
N GLY A 335 10.46 23.29 7.55
CA GLY A 335 11.81 22.81 7.88
C GLY A 335 12.90 23.86 7.64
N GLN A 336 12.75 24.76 6.67
CA GLN A 336 13.71 25.86 6.45
C GLN A 336 13.54 26.96 7.49
N ILE A 337 12.31 27.34 7.81
CA ILE A 337 12.02 28.34 8.84
C ILE A 337 12.56 27.86 10.20
N GLY A 338 12.37 26.56 10.53
CA GLY A 338 12.86 25.98 11.77
C GLY A 338 14.38 25.90 11.90
N ARG A 339 15.13 26.00 10.80
CA ARG A 339 16.60 26.02 10.83
C ARG A 339 17.19 27.40 11.12
N ALA A 340 16.36 28.46 11.10
CA ALA A 340 16.77 29.84 11.38
C ALA A 340 18.04 30.29 10.61
N LEU A 341 18.19 29.82 9.37
CA LEU A 341 19.29 30.25 8.50
C LEU A 341 19.08 31.72 8.10
N THR A 342 20.17 32.47 8.01
CA THR A 342 20.19 33.90 7.63
C THR A 342 21.12 34.11 6.43
N GLY A 343 20.82 35.09 5.57
CA GLY A 343 21.63 35.37 4.39
C GLY A 343 21.47 34.36 3.25
N VAL A 344 20.38 33.59 3.25
CA VAL A 344 20.07 32.60 2.20
C VAL A 344 19.11 33.21 1.17
N LEU A 345 19.33 32.90 -0.11
CA LEU A 345 18.38 33.18 -1.20
C LEU A 345 17.45 31.97 -1.38
N TYR A 346 16.19 32.12 -1.00
CA TYR A 346 15.15 31.13 -1.24
C TYR A 346 14.46 31.42 -2.58
N VAL A 347 14.45 30.44 -3.48
CA VAL A 347 13.69 30.49 -4.74
C VAL A 347 12.56 29.46 -4.66
N LEU A 348 11.32 29.93 -4.70
CA LEU A 348 10.11 29.12 -4.52
C LEU A 348 9.27 29.16 -5.79
N ASP A 349 8.87 27.99 -6.27
CA ASP A 349 8.02 27.82 -7.44
C ASP A 349 6.59 27.52 -6.99
N GLU A 350 5.67 28.46 -7.27
CA GLU A 350 4.22 28.41 -7.01
C GLU A 350 3.81 27.71 -5.69
N PRO A 351 4.22 28.23 -4.51
CA PRO A 351 3.92 27.59 -3.22
C PRO A 351 2.43 27.56 -2.85
N THR A 352 1.56 28.27 -3.56
CA THR A 352 0.10 28.20 -3.37
C THR A 352 -0.55 27.00 -4.07
N ILE A 353 0.17 26.21 -4.87
CA ILE A 353 -0.40 25.04 -5.56
C ILE A 353 -1.04 24.07 -4.56
N GLY A 354 -2.32 23.77 -4.78
CA GLY A 354 -3.08 22.84 -3.96
C GLY A 354 -3.36 23.34 -2.54
N LEU A 355 -3.16 24.64 -2.28
CA LEU A 355 -3.57 25.30 -1.05
C LEU A 355 -4.99 25.85 -1.21
N HIS A 356 -5.78 25.75 -0.14
CA HIS A 356 -7.09 26.38 -0.12
C HIS A 356 -6.91 27.89 0.14
N PRO A 357 -7.66 28.80 -0.52
CA PRO A 357 -7.46 30.25 -0.38
C PRO A 357 -7.46 30.75 1.07
N ARG A 358 -8.28 30.14 1.95
CA ARG A 358 -8.29 30.43 3.40
C ARG A 358 -6.92 30.32 4.07
N ASP A 359 -6.07 29.43 3.58
CA ASP A 359 -4.77 29.12 4.18
C ASP A 359 -3.63 29.91 3.49
N ASN A 360 -3.91 30.69 2.45
CA ASN A 360 -2.92 31.54 1.78
C ASN A 360 -2.30 32.56 2.74
N GLN A 361 -3.11 33.19 3.61
CA GLN A 361 -2.61 34.17 4.57
C GLN A 361 -1.54 33.56 5.51
N ARG A 362 -1.74 32.31 5.95
CA ARG A 362 -0.78 31.59 6.78
C ARG A 362 0.56 31.38 6.07
N LEU A 363 0.52 31.04 4.79
CA LEU A 363 1.71 30.90 3.96
C LEU A 363 2.42 32.25 3.78
N ILE A 364 1.68 33.32 3.48
CA ILE A 364 2.23 34.68 3.33
C ILE A 364 2.94 35.12 4.61
N ASP A 365 2.33 34.90 5.78
CA ASP A 365 2.92 35.26 7.06
C ASP A 365 4.20 34.46 7.34
N ALA A 366 4.22 33.17 6.99
CA ALA A 366 5.42 32.33 7.09
C ALA A 366 6.56 32.81 6.16
N LEU A 367 6.24 33.23 4.93
CA LEU A 367 7.21 33.77 3.97
C LEU A 367 7.77 35.12 4.43
N ARG A 368 6.93 36.00 4.98
CA ARG A 368 7.37 37.25 5.60
C ARG A 368 8.33 36.99 6.75
N ARG A 369 8.00 36.03 7.61
CA ARG A 369 8.87 35.63 8.73
C ARG A 369 10.21 35.10 8.23
N LEU A 370 10.21 34.30 7.16
CA LEU A 370 11.44 33.80 6.54
C LEU A 370 12.31 34.94 5.99
N ARG A 371 11.71 35.93 5.33
CA ARG A 371 12.39 37.15 4.88
C ARG A 371 12.95 37.96 6.05
N ASP A 372 12.15 38.19 7.09
CA ASP A 372 12.49 39.04 8.24
C ASP A 372 13.61 38.46 9.10
N LEU A 373 13.90 37.16 8.98
CA LEU A 373 15.11 36.54 9.54
C LEU A 373 16.41 37.01 8.84
N GLY A 374 16.33 37.86 7.82
CA GLY A 374 17.48 38.35 7.05
C GLY A 374 17.76 37.51 5.81
N ASN A 375 16.73 36.92 5.21
CA ASN A 375 16.82 36.16 3.96
C ASN A 375 16.16 36.91 2.82
N THR A 376 16.55 36.55 1.59
CA THR A 376 15.88 37.02 0.38
C THR A 376 14.98 35.90 -0.14
N VAL A 377 13.71 36.21 -0.40
CA VAL A 377 12.75 35.24 -0.91
C VAL A 377 12.28 35.69 -2.30
N VAL A 378 12.54 34.87 -3.31
CA VAL A 378 12.08 35.05 -4.69
C VAL A 378 11.00 34.01 -4.96
N LEU A 379 9.82 34.48 -5.36
CA LEU A 379 8.66 33.65 -5.60
C LEU A 379 8.23 33.75 -7.06
N VAL A 380 7.93 32.62 -7.67
CA VAL A 380 7.16 32.54 -8.92
C VAL A 380 5.72 32.24 -8.51
N GLU A 381 4.80 33.16 -8.80
CA GLU A 381 3.41 33.06 -8.35
C GLU A 381 2.44 33.70 -9.34
N HIS A 382 1.19 33.27 -9.24
CA HIS A 382 0.06 33.80 -9.98
C HIS A 382 -1.14 34.14 -9.07
N ASP A 383 -1.06 33.81 -7.77
CA ASP A 383 -2.11 34.13 -6.81
C ASP A 383 -2.14 35.63 -6.46
N ARG A 384 -3.34 36.23 -6.49
CA ARG A 384 -3.55 37.65 -6.25
C ARG A 384 -3.12 38.08 -4.84
N GLU A 385 -3.44 37.30 -3.81
CA GLU A 385 -3.15 37.67 -2.42
C GLU A 385 -1.64 37.67 -2.18
N VAL A 386 -0.91 36.73 -2.77
CA VAL A 386 0.55 36.68 -2.68
C VAL A 386 1.19 37.85 -3.44
N LEU A 387 0.72 38.16 -4.65
CA LEU A 387 1.22 39.29 -5.43
C LEU A 387 0.98 40.64 -4.71
N ASP A 388 -0.21 40.81 -4.11
CA ASP A 388 -0.55 42.02 -3.34
C ASP A 388 0.30 42.16 -2.07
N ALA A 389 0.72 41.04 -1.46
CA ALA A 389 1.51 41.01 -0.23
C ALA A 389 3.03 41.15 -0.43
N ALA A 390 3.51 41.06 -1.67
CA ALA A 390 4.94 41.11 -2.01
C ALA A 390 5.56 42.50 -1.77
N ASP A 391 6.87 42.56 -1.55
CA ASP A 391 7.57 43.85 -1.42
C ASP A 391 7.83 44.49 -2.79
N ARG A 392 8.04 43.66 -3.82
CA ARG A 392 8.32 44.08 -5.19
C ARG A 392 7.85 43.01 -6.18
N LEU A 393 7.30 43.44 -7.31
CA LEU A 393 6.85 42.56 -8.39
C LEU A 393 7.74 42.74 -9.62
N TYR A 394 7.94 41.64 -10.34
CA TYR A 394 8.60 41.58 -11.64
C TYR A 394 7.70 40.78 -12.57
N ASP A 395 7.18 41.42 -13.61
CA ASP A 395 6.32 40.78 -14.60
C ASP A 395 7.14 40.38 -15.83
N PHE A 396 7.01 39.13 -16.24
CA PHE A 396 7.70 38.57 -17.40
C PHE A 396 6.71 38.38 -18.55
N GLY A 397 7.09 38.84 -19.74
CA GLY A 397 6.22 38.79 -20.91
C GLY A 397 6.94 39.21 -22.19
N PRO A 398 6.22 39.75 -23.20
CA PRO A 398 4.76 39.93 -23.29
C PRO A 398 3.97 38.65 -23.60
N GLY A 399 4.63 37.58 -24.02
CA GLY A 399 4.01 36.27 -24.27
C GLY A 399 4.88 35.12 -23.77
N SER A 400 4.55 33.88 -24.17
CA SER A 400 5.32 32.68 -23.81
C SER A 400 6.34 32.27 -24.89
N GLY A 401 7.35 31.50 -24.52
CA GLY A 401 8.35 30.97 -25.44
C GLY A 401 9.19 32.08 -26.09
N ARG A 402 9.35 32.05 -27.41
CA ARG A 402 10.12 33.07 -28.17
C ARG A 402 9.56 34.49 -28.08
N HIS A 403 8.31 34.64 -27.61
CA HIS A 403 7.64 35.92 -27.43
C HIS A 403 7.73 36.43 -25.98
N GLY A 404 8.46 35.72 -25.12
CA GLY A 404 8.67 36.05 -23.71
C GLY A 404 10.13 36.31 -23.35
N GLY A 405 10.44 36.18 -22.06
CA GLY A 405 11.81 36.28 -21.54
C GLY A 405 12.29 37.70 -21.27
N GLN A 406 11.41 38.70 -21.35
CA GLN A 406 11.70 40.09 -21.03
C GLN A 406 10.92 40.50 -19.77
N VAL A 407 11.53 41.33 -18.94
CA VAL A 407 10.84 41.99 -17.82
C VAL A 407 10.04 43.16 -18.40
N VAL A 408 8.72 43.01 -18.50
CA VAL A 408 7.83 44.02 -19.10
C VAL A 408 7.46 45.11 -18.11
N ALA A 409 7.45 44.78 -16.81
CA ALA A 409 7.21 45.74 -15.74
C ALA A 409 7.92 45.29 -14.46
N SER A 410 8.34 46.26 -13.65
CA SER A 410 8.85 46.02 -12.29
C SER A 410 8.51 47.19 -11.39
N GLY A 411 8.09 46.93 -10.15
CA GLY A 411 7.63 47.98 -9.25
C GLY A 411 7.02 47.45 -7.97
N ALA A 412 6.46 48.35 -7.16
CA ALA A 412 5.72 47.96 -5.95
C ALA A 412 4.32 47.45 -6.33
N PRO A 413 3.72 46.48 -5.61
CA PRO A 413 2.40 45.95 -5.96
C PRO A 413 1.31 47.01 -6.11
N ARG A 414 1.39 48.08 -5.30
CA ARG A 414 0.44 49.20 -5.35
C ARG A 414 0.39 49.90 -6.71
N GLU A 415 1.51 49.96 -7.43
CA GLU A 415 1.62 50.57 -8.77
C GLU A 415 0.93 49.69 -9.84
N PHE A 416 0.98 48.37 -9.66
CA PHE A 416 0.28 47.41 -10.52
C PHE A 416 -1.24 47.49 -10.30
N VAL A 417 -1.66 47.57 -9.03
CA VAL A 417 -3.09 47.64 -8.66
C VAL A 417 -3.71 48.98 -9.04
N SER A 418 -2.98 50.09 -8.93
CA SER A 418 -3.47 51.44 -9.31
C SER A 418 -3.64 51.63 -10.83
N GLY A 419 -3.13 50.69 -11.64
CA GLY A 419 -3.16 50.78 -13.10
C GLY A 419 -2.13 51.73 -13.69
N GLN A 420 -1.16 52.22 -12.89
CA GLN A 420 -0.06 53.08 -13.37
C GLN A 420 0.91 52.34 -14.28
N VAL A 421 1.00 51.02 -14.14
CA VAL A 421 1.82 50.16 -14.98
C VAL A 421 1.09 49.85 -16.30
N GLU A 422 1.67 50.29 -17.41
CA GLU A 422 1.21 49.98 -18.77
C GLU A 422 2.03 48.84 -19.39
N GLY A 423 1.48 48.13 -20.38
CA GLY A 423 2.19 47.06 -21.11
C GLY A 423 2.33 45.71 -20.38
N SER A 424 1.89 45.60 -19.13
CA SER A 424 1.87 44.36 -18.34
C SER A 424 0.48 43.71 -18.36
N LEU A 425 0.41 42.45 -18.79
CA LEU A 425 -0.83 41.67 -18.74
C LEU A 425 -1.27 41.43 -17.29
N THR A 426 -0.30 41.20 -16.40
CA THR A 426 -0.55 40.99 -14.97
C THR A 426 -1.14 42.24 -14.32
N ALA A 427 -0.62 43.43 -14.63
CA ALA A 427 -1.17 44.71 -14.17
C ALA A 427 -2.62 44.91 -14.63
N ASP A 428 -2.96 44.53 -15.87
CA ASP A 428 -4.34 44.62 -16.37
C ASP A 428 -5.33 43.79 -15.54
N TYR A 429 -4.92 42.59 -15.09
CA TYR A 429 -5.77 41.74 -14.23
C TYR A 429 -5.82 42.25 -12.78
N LEU A 430 -4.70 42.72 -12.22
CA LEU A 430 -4.64 43.22 -10.84
C LEU A 430 -5.47 44.51 -10.67
N SER A 431 -5.38 45.43 -11.63
CA SER A 431 -6.16 46.68 -11.70
C SER A 431 -7.61 46.52 -12.17
N ALA A 432 -8.03 45.28 -12.47
CA ALA A 432 -9.35 44.95 -13.00
C ALA A 432 -9.71 45.57 -14.38
N ARG A 433 -8.71 46.06 -15.15
CA ARG A 433 -8.89 46.39 -16.58
C ARG A 433 -9.28 45.15 -17.40
N LYS A 434 -8.78 43.98 -17.00
CA LYS A 434 -9.18 42.65 -17.50
C LYS A 434 -9.72 41.81 -16.34
N VAL A 435 -10.77 41.04 -16.61
CA VAL A 435 -11.40 40.14 -15.63
C VAL A 435 -11.84 38.85 -16.33
N ILE A 436 -11.84 37.74 -15.58
CA ILE A 436 -12.42 36.48 -16.04
C ILE A 436 -13.95 36.58 -15.86
N PRO A 437 -14.74 36.58 -16.95
CA PRO A 437 -16.18 36.79 -16.85
C PRO A 437 -16.87 35.59 -16.19
N ILE A 438 -17.76 35.87 -15.23
CA ILE A 438 -18.60 34.84 -14.62
C ILE A 438 -19.68 34.43 -15.64
N PRO A 439 -19.83 33.14 -15.98
CA PRO A 439 -20.85 32.69 -16.92
C PRO A 439 -22.27 33.07 -16.47
N LYS A 440 -23.03 33.73 -17.36
CA LYS A 440 -24.42 34.16 -17.08
C LYS A 440 -25.36 32.97 -16.84
N THR A 441 -25.13 31.86 -17.51
CA THR A 441 -25.89 30.62 -17.37
C THR A 441 -24.99 29.51 -16.85
N ARG A 442 -25.37 28.91 -15.73
CA ARG A 442 -24.70 27.73 -15.17
C ARG A 442 -25.47 26.48 -15.58
N ARG A 443 -24.77 25.43 -15.97
CA ARG A 443 -25.41 24.12 -16.19
C ARG A 443 -25.93 23.61 -14.86
N MET A 444 -27.24 23.58 -14.71
CA MET A 444 -27.89 22.92 -13.59
C MET A 444 -27.63 21.42 -13.72
N ILE A 445 -26.84 20.85 -12.81
CA ILE A 445 -26.81 19.40 -12.64
C ILE A 445 -28.20 19.03 -12.15
N ARG A 446 -29.03 18.42 -12.99
CA ARG A 446 -30.23 17.72 -12.54
C ARG A 446 -29.74 16.65 -11.58
N ARG A 447 -29.80 16.91 -10.26
CA ARG A 447 -29.74 15.85 -9.28
C ARG A 447 -30.90 14.93 -9.65
N GLN A 448 -30.59 13.75 -10.18
CA GLN A 448 -31.57 12.67 -10.11
C GLN A 448 -31.94 12.57 -8.63
N PRO A 449 -33.24 12.51 -8.27
CA PRO A 449 -33.60 12.16 -6.92
C PRO A 449 -32.90 10.84 -6.63
N VAL A 450 -31.89 10.88 -5.77
CA VAL A 450 -31.35 9.68 -5.16
C VAL A 450 -32.55 9.13 -4.43
N ALA A 451 -33.15 8.06 -4.94
CA ALA A 451 -34.12 7.30 -4.17
C ALA A 451 -33.39 6.99 -2.87
N ASN A 452 -33.86 7.54 -1.75
CA ASN A 452 -33.30 7.21 -0.45
C ASN A 452 -33.32 5.67 -0.39
N PRO A 453 -32.15 5.02 -0.28
CA PRO A 453 -32.18 3.59 -0.07
C PRO A 453 -32.96 3.33 1.24
N PRO A 454 -33.72 2.23 1.33
CA PRO A 454 -34.42 1.88 2.56
C PRO A 454 -33.43 1.90 3.73
N PRO A 455 -33.88 2.21 4.96
CA PRO A 455 -33.03 2.49 6.12
C PRO A 455 -32.05 1.38 6.52
N ASP A 456 -32.07 0.22 5.85
CA ASP A 456 -31.24 -0.95 6.11
C ASP A 456 -30.28 -1.33 4.95
N ALA A 457 -30.04 -0.43 3.99
CA ALA A 457 -29.13 -0.71 2.87
C ALA A 457 -27.71 -0.14 3.11
N ASP A 458 -26.72 -1.03 3.07
CA ASP A 458 -25.29 -0.72 3.19
C ASP A 458 -24.82 0.36 2.20
N PRO A 459 -23.83 1.18 2.58
CA PRO A 459 -23.30 2.22 1.71
C PRO A 459 -22.74 1.64 0.40
N PRO A 460 -22.95 2.31 -0.75
CA PRO A 460 -22.43 1.83 -2.03
C PRO A 460 -20.89 1.80 -2.01
N PRO A 461 -20.26 0.81 -2.67
CA PRO A 461 -18.80 0.71 -2.72
C PRO A 461 -18.19 1.94 -3.41
N PRO A 462 -16.97 2.35 -3.02
CA PRO A 462 -16.32 3.52 -3.58
C PRO A 462 -16.16 3.39 -5.11
N PRO A 463 -16.24 4.50 -5.86
CA PRO A 463 -16.18 4.45 -7.31
C PRO A 463 -14.84 3.87 -7.78
N GLN A 464 -14.91 2.72 -8.46
CA GLN A 464 -13.75 2.08 -9.05
C GLN A 464 -13.06 3.05 -10.01
N ARG A 465 -11.77 3.32 -9.77
CA ARG A 465 -10.92 4.07 -10.70
C ARG A 465 -10.95 3.35 -12.05
N LYS A 466 -11.57 3.97 -13.05
CA LYS A 466 -11.45 3.54 -14.45
C LYS A 466 -9.96 3.51 -14.79
N ALA A 467 -9.48 2.35 -15.23
CA ALA A 467 -8.12 2.19 -15.71
C ALA A 467 -7.78 3.31 -16.71
N ARG A 468 -6.68 4.03 -16.47
CA ARG A 468 -6.15 5.01 -17.41
C ARG A 468 -5.90 4.27 -18.73
N ARG A 469 -6.58 4.68 -19.81
CA ARG A 469 -6.22 4.26 -21.17
C ARG A 469 -4.75 4.62 -21.38
N PRO A 470 -3.90 3.69 -21.88
CA PRO A 470 -2.54 4.02 -22.21
C PRO A 470 -2.53 5.11 -23.28
N ALA A 471 -1.71 6.14 -23.07
CA ALA A 471 -1.53 7.24 -24.00
C ALA A 471 -1.11 6.69 -25.36
N ARG A 472 -1.86 7.04 -26.42
CA ARG A 472 -1.44 6.81 -27.80
C ARG A 472 -0.09 7.51 -27.99
N ARG A 473 0.98 6.74 -28.16
CA ARG A 473 2.27 7.23 -28.68
C ARG A 473 2.00 8.01 -29.97
N ALA A 474 2.33 9.29 -29.97
CA ALA A 474 2.41 10.07 -31.18
C ALA A 474 3.47 9.44 -32.09
N LYS A 475 3.07 9.12 -33.33
CA LYS A 475 4.00 8.73 -34.39
C LYS A 475 4.88 9.95 -34.68
N SER A 476 6.17 9.86 -34.39
CA SER A 476 7.17 10.77 -34.92
C SER A 476 7.30 10.51 -36.43
N SER A 477 6.94 11.51 -37.23
CA SER A 477 7.23 11.58 -38.66
C SER A 477 8.75 11.73 -38.85
N PRO A 478 9.37 11.08 -39.85
CA PRO A 478 10.78 11.29 -40.16
C PRO A 478 10.94 12.47 -41.11
N THR A 479 11.70 13.47 -40.69
CA THR A 479 12.44 14.41 -41.55
C THR A 479 13.63 14.92 -40.77
#